data_AF-A0A8D0C5Z0-F1
#
_entry.id   AF-A0A8D0C5Z0-F1
#
_cell.length_a   1.000
_cell.length_b   1.000
_cell.length_c   1.000
_cell.angle_alpha   90.00
_cell.angle_beta   90.00
_cell.angle_gamma   90.00
#
_symmetry.space_group_name_H-M   'P 1'
#
loop_
_entity.id
_entity.type
_entity.pdbx_description
1 polymer ?
#
loop_
_entity_poly.entity_id
_entity_poly.type
_entity_poly.pdbx_seq_one_letter_code
_entity_poly.pdbx_strand_id
1 'polypeptide(L)'
;MPVLAKPAAMEPFDIADGEQEPEKTEQSKTGSEGNPQRKRGTWWNGMTTGGLVYLFALSQILVFSFMFWCGGGDAIPVVQDAFDMLSSMLSPFGQLIVSSDKIWYLVKARPDPSFPCQEDRRQSMSRQPSFTYSEWTEDKNEDDFLDLDPVPETPVFDCVMDMKAETDPATLTVKSVGLQERRGSNVSLTLDMCTPGCSEQGFGYIMSPREESAQEYLQTALCVLSEEELHQKALDSFILQTEFFEIPMNFVDPKEYDIPGLVRKNRYKTILPNPHSRVCLTSDDQDDPLSSYINANYIRGYKGEEKVYIATQGPIVNTVSDFWRMVWQERSPIIVMITNIEEMNEKCTEYWPEEQVTYEGIEITVNRVIQADDYRLRIITLKKGEEIRSLKHYWYTSWPDQKTPDQAPALLQLVQEVEEAVQRAEEQNAPIIVHCSAGIGRTGCFIATSICCKQWKNEGVVDILRTTCQLRLDRGGMIQTCEQYQFVHHVMSLYEKQFPRTAAEE
;
A
#
# COMPACT_ATOMS: atom_id res chain seq x y z
N MET A 1 -20.22 -43.39 42.62
CA MET A 1 -21.14 -44.32 43.32
C MET A 1 -22.58 -43.90 43.01
N PRO A 2 -23.54 -44.83 42.86
CA PRO A 2 -23.81 -45.73 41.73
C PRO A 2 -25.06 -45.29 40.90
N VAL A 3 -25.13 -45.42 39.56
CA VAL A 3 -25.52 -46.52 38.64
C VAL A 3 -26.99 -47.02 38.71
N LEU A 4 -27.62 -47.12 37.52
CA LEU A 4 -28.84 -47.85 37.05
C LEU A 4 -30.19 -47.11 37.17
N ALA A 5 -31.10 -47.05 36.18
CA ALA A 5 -31.38 -47.97 35.06
C ALA A 5 -32.15 -47.30 33.87
N LYS A 6 -31.88 -47.80 32.65
CA LYS A 6 -32.81 -47.95 31.48
C LYS A 6 -33.33 -49.42 31.49
N PRO A 7 -34.34 -49.92 30.73
CA PRO A 7 -34.75 -49.65 29.31
C PRO A 7 -36.30 -49.61 29.11
N ALA A 8 -36.98 -49.54 27.95
CA ALA A 8 -36.95 -50.24 26.65
C ALA A 8 -37.91 -49.50 25.65
N ALA A 9 -37.57 -49.24 24.39
CA ALA A 9 -37.68 -50.07 23.16
C ALA A 9 -39.01 -49.95 22.38
N MET A 10 -38.96 -49.41 21.15
CA MET A 10 -39.54 -49.99 19.92
C MET A 10 -39.19 -49.13 18.67
N GLU A 11 -38.52 -49.75 17.70
CA GLU A 11 -38.43 -49.37 16.26
C GLU A 11 -39.34 -50.33 15.43
N PRO A 12 -39.35 -50.38 14.07
CA PRO A 12 -38.95 -49.44 13.00
C PRO A 12 -40.05 -49.27 11.92
N PHE A 13 -39.84 -48.43 10.89
CA PHE A 13 -40.38 -48.66 9.54
C PHE A 13 -39.49 -48.08 8.43
N ASP A 14 -38.97 -49.01 7.62
CA ASP A 14 -38.37 -49.02 6.27
C ASP A 14 -39.29 -48.36 5.18
N ILE A 15 -38.95 -47.99 3.93
CA ILE A 15 -37.80 -48.15 2.99
C ILE A 15 -38.06 -47.29 1.70
N ALA A 16 -36.96 -46.88 1.03
CA ALA A 16 -36.67 -46.65 -0.42
C ALA A 16 -37.29 -45.56 -1.33
N ASP A 17 -36.33 -44.84 -1.96
CA ASP A 17 -36.02 -44.58 -3.39
C ASP A 17 -37.00 -43.91 -4.38
N GLY A 18 -36.44 -42.96 -5.14
CA GLY A 18 -36.95 -42.52 -6.44
C GLY A 18 -36.30 -41.22 -6.97
N GLU A 19 -35.35 -41.34 -7.89
CA GLU A 19 -34.82 -40.27 -8.76
C GLU A 19 -35.92 -39.62 -9.64
N GLN A 20 -35.77 -38.32 -9.97
CA GLN A 20 -35.80 -37.76 -11.34
C GLN A 20 -35.89 -36.22 -11.33
N GLU A 21 -35.08 -35.57 -12.18
CA GLU A 21 -35.19 -34.16 -12.59
C GLU A 21 -36.57 -33.84 -13.20
N PRO A 22 -36.93 -32.55 -13.34
CA PRO A 22 -36.98 -32.05 -14.71
C PRO A 22 -36.54 -30.59 -14.93
N GLU A 23 -36.27 -30.34 -16.21
CA GLU A 23 -35.87 -29.12 -16.91
C GLU A 23 -36.83 -27.91 -16.82
N LYS A 24 -36.20 -26.75 -17.10
CA LYS A 24 -36.68 -25.48 -17.67
C LYS A 24 -38.09 -25.45 -18.28
N THR A 25 -38.83 -24.37 -17.98
CA THR A 25 -39.57 -23.64 -19.03
C THR A 25 -39.76 -22.16 -18.65
N GLU A 26 -39.51 -21.29 -19.63
CA GLU A 26 -39.84 -19.86 -19.64
C GLU A 26 -41.33 -19.60 -19.45
N GLN A 27 -41.70 -18.49 -18.80
CA GLN A 27 -42.98 -17.82 -19.07
C GLN A 27 -42.93 -16.30 -18.81
N SER A 28 -42.88 -15.58 -19.94
CA SER A 28 -43.72 -14.43 -20.33
C SER A 28 -44.02 -13.29 -19.35
N LYS A 29 -43.57 -12.11 -19.78
CA LYS A 29 -44.08 -10.77 -19.50
C LYS A 29 -45.62 -10.66 -19.61
N THR A 30 -46.24 -10.14 -18.55
CA THR A 30 -47.35 -9.14 -18.53
C THR A 30 -47.17 -8.40 -17.19
N GLY A 31 -47.06 -7.08 -17.07
CA GLY A 31 -47.91 -6.02 -17.59
C GLY A 31 -48.78 -5.48 -16.45
N SER A 32 -48.23 -4.67 -15.53
CA SER A 32 -49.05 -3.74 -14.71
C SER A 32 -48.29 -2.46 -14.39
N GLU A 33 -48.97 -1.36 -14.68
CA GLU A 33 -48.53 0.02 -14.67
C GLU A 33 -47.98 0.50 -13.32
N GLY A 34 -46.81 1.14 -13.34
CA GLY A 34 -46.23 1.87 -12.22
C GLY A 34 -45.94 3.31 -12.61
N ASN A 35 -46.73 4.24 -12.09
CA ASN A 35 -46.60 5.68 -12.22
C ASN A 35 -45.26 6.21 -11.66
N PRO A 36 -44.42 6.95 -12.43
CA PRO A 36 -43.24 7.61 -11.88
C PRO A 36 -43.43 9.12 -11.77
N GLN A 37 -44.32 9.55 -10.87
CA GLN A 37 -44.31 10.91 -10.30
C GLN A 37 -43.64 10.91 -8.93
N ARG A 38 -42.37 10.47 -8.85
CA ARG A 38 -41.50 10.80 -7.70
C ARG A 38 -40.01 10.53 -7.94
N LYS A 39 -39.45 11.03 -9.04
CA LYS A 39 -38.00 11.27 -9.17
C LYS A 39 -37.76 12.55 -9.99
N ARG A 40 -37.87 13.69 -9.31
CA ARG A 40 -37.34 14.97 -9.79
C ARG A 40 -37.02 15.82 -8.57
N GLY A 41 -35.85 15.61 -7.99
CA GLY A 41 -35.49 16.32 -6.76
C GLY A 41 -34.18 15.92 -6.11
N THR A 42 -33.15 15.53 -6.88
CA THR A 42 -31.79 15.32 -6.33
C THR A 42 -30.73 15.35 -7.45
N TRP A 43 -30.75 16.37 -8.31
CA TRP A 43 -29.67 16.58 -9.30
C TRP A 43 -29.24 18.05 -9.43
N TRP A 44 -29.46 18.86 -8.38
CA TRP A 44 -29.17 20.30 -8.40
C TRP A 44 -28.28 20.79 -7.25
N ASN A 45 -27.78 19.92 -6.36
CA ASN A 45 -27.00 20.34 -5.18
C ASN A 45 -25.47 20.20 -5.34
N GLY A 46 -24.95 20.23 -6.56
CA GLY A 46 -23.51 20.06 -6.83
C GLY A 46 -22.91 21.02 -7.84
N MET A 47 -23.53 22.18 -8.09
CA MET A 47 -22.98 23.18 -9.00
C MET A 47 -22.36 24.33 -8.22
N THR A 48 -21.02 24.39 -8.23
CA THR A 48 -20.26 25.57 -7.82
C THR A 48 -20.65 26.77 -8.69
N THR A 49 -20.50 27.99 -8.18
CA THR A 49 -20.83 29.25 -8.88
C THR A 49 -20.18 29.35 -10.28
N GLY A 50 -19.01 28.73 -10.49
CA GLY A 50 -18.37 28.63 -11.80
C GLY A 50 -19.09 27.69 -12.79
N GLY A 51 -19.72 26.61 -12.31
CA GLY A 51 -20.47 25.67 -13.13
C GLY A 51 -21.75 26.28 -13.74
N LEU A 52 -22.41 27.18 -13.01
CA LEU A 52 -23.59 27.91 -13.50
C LEU A 52 -23.23 28.88 -14.64
N VAL A 53 -22.06 29.52 -14.57
CA VAL A 53 -21.57 30.42 -15.63
C VAL A 53 -21.24 29.64 -16.91
N TYR A 54 -20.61 28.46 -16.77
CA TYR A 54 -20.28 27.60 -17.91
C TYR A 54 -21.52 27.04 -18.61
N LEU A 55 -22.51 26.58 -17.83
CA LEU A 55 -23.78 26.10 -18.38
C LEU A 55 -24.59 27.22 -19.03
N PHE A 56 -24.54 28.44 -18.49
CA PHE A 56 -25.16 29.60 -19.12
C PHE A 56 -24.46 29.93 -20.45
N ALA A 57 -23.13 29.99 -20.49
CA ALA A 57 -22.37 30.25 -21.71
C ALA A 57 -22.63 29.19 -22.81
N LEU A 58 -22.64 27.90 -22.44
CA LEU A 58 -22.96 26.81 -23.36
C LEU A 58 -24.39 26.89 -23.89
N SER A 59 -25.35 27.31 -23.05
CA SER A 59 -26.74 27.50 -23.50
C SER A 59 -26.86 28.62 -24.54
N GLN A 60 -26.12 29.72 -24.39
CA GLN A 60 -26.12 30.81 -25.36
C GLN A 60 -25.47 30.38 -26.68
N ILE A 61 -24.36 29.63 -26.63
CA ILE A 61 -23.69 29.11 -27.83
C ILE A 61 -24.59 28.16 -28.62
N LEU A 62 -25.36 27.31 -27.93
CA LEU A 62 -26.32 26.40 -28.57
C LEU A 62 -27.49 27.15 -29.22
N VAL A 63 -28.00 28.21 -28.57
CA VAL A 63 -29.04 29.07 -29.16
C VAL A 63 -28.52 29.78 -30.41
N PHE A 64 -27.30 30.29 -30.39
CA PHE A 64 -26.66 30.91 -31.57
C PHE A 64 -26.42 29.91 -32.70
N SER A 65 -25.98 28.69 -32.37
CA SER A 65 -25.76 27.63 -33.35
C SER A 65 -27.07 27.20 -34.01
N PHE A 66 -28.16 27.15 -33.24
CA PHE A 66 -29.50 26.85 -33.73
C PHE A 66 -30.07 27.97 -34.61
N MET A 67 -29.85 29.24 -34.24
CA MET A 67 -30.23 30.39 -35.06
C MET A 67 -29.49 30.43 -36.40
N PHE A 68 -28.20 30.07 -36.41
CA PHE A 68 -27.38 29.99 -37.62
C PHE A 68 -27.78 28.81 -38.51
N TRP A 69 -28.22 27.70 -37.91
CA TRP A 69 -28.69 26.52 -38.63
C TRP A 69 -30.08 26.71 -39.25
N CYS A 70 -30.99 27.42 -38.57
CA CYS A 70 -32.34 27.67 -39.06
C CYS A 70 -32.44 28.87 -40.03
N GLY A 71 -31.50 29.82 -39.97
CA GLY A 71 -31.47 31.01 -40.81
C GLY A 71 -30.58 30.82 -42.04
N GLY A 72 -31.08 30.14 -43.07
CA GLY A 72 -30.41 30.11 -44.37
C GLY A 72 -30.16 31.52 -44.90
N GLY A 73 -28.89 31.88 -45.07
CA GLY A 73 -28.40 32.86 -46.06
C GLY A 73 -28.61 34.36 -45.82
N ASP A 74 -29.67 34.83 -45.16
CA ASP A 74 -30.03 36.27 -45.17
C ASP A 74 -30.47 36.84 -43.80
N ALA A 75 -29.60 36.81 -42.79
CA ALA A 75 -29.87 37.47 -41.50
C ALA A 75 -28.61 38.07 -40.84
N ILE A 76 -27.88 38.92 -41.56
CA ILE A 76 -26.69 39.59 -41.03
C ILE A 76 -26.99 40.76 -40.04
N PRO A 77 -28.10 41.54 -40.12
CA PRO A 77 -28.27 42.67 -39.21
C PRO A 77 -28.79 42.30 -37.80
N VAL A 78 -29.34 41.09 -37.60
CA VAL A 78 -29.91 40.66 -36.30
C VAL A 78 -28.84 40.10 -35.34
N VAL A 79 -27.73 39.59 -35.88
CA VAL A 79 -26.63 39.01 -35.10
C VAL A 79 -25.77 40.09 -34.43
N GLN A 80 -25.67 41.28 -35.03
CA GLN A 80 -24.92 42.41 -34.49
C GLN A 80 -25.58 43.00 -33.23
N ASP A 81 -26.90 43.21 -33.26
CA ASP A 81 -27.67 43.72 -32.12
C ASP A 81 -27.65 42.75 -30.92
N ALA A 82 -27.64 41.44 -31.19
CA ALA A 82 -27.54 40.42 -30.15
C ALA A 82 -26.17 40.44 -29.43
N PHE A 83 -25.09 40.77 -30.16
CA PHE A 83 -23.75 40.88 -29.60
C PHE A 83 -23.61 42.10 -28.67
N ASP A 84 -24.18 43.23 -29.05
CA ASP A 84 -24.14 44.46 -28.24
C ASP A 84 -25.00 44.32 -26.96
N MET A 85 -26.13 43.60 -27.03
CA MET A 85 -26.95 43.32 -25.85
C MET A 85 -26.25 42.38 -24.85
N LEU A 86 -25.52 41.37 -25.33
CA LEU A 86 -24.74 40.45 -24.50
C LEU A 86 -23.54 41.14 -23.84
N SER A 87 -22.85 42.03 -24.56
CA SER A 87 -21.77 42.85 -24.02
C SER A 87 -22.24 43.76 -22.89
N SER A 88 -23.41 44.40 -23.05
CA SER A 88 -24.05 45.23 -22.03
C SER A 88 -24.43 44.46 -20.76
N MET A 89 -24.92 43.22 -20.90
CA MET A 89 -25.32 42.35 -19.78
C MET A 89 -24.13 41.79 -18.97
N LEU A 90 -22.96 41.63 -19.59
CA LEU A 90 -21.77 41.04 -18.95
C LEU A 90 -20.83 42.09 -18.30
N SER A 91 -20.96 43.36 -18.66
CA SER A 91 -20.22 44.50 -18.08
C SER A 91 -20.25 44.59 -16.53
N PRO A 92 -21.41 44.41 -15.84
CA PRO A 92 -21.45 44.48 -14.38
C PRO A 92 -20.77 43.29 -13.67
N PHE A 93 -20.58 42.14 -14.34
CA PHE A 93 -19.87 40.99 -13.76
C PHE A 93 -18.35 41.16 -13.79
N GLY A 94 -17.81 41.85 -14.81
CA GLY A 94 -16.38 42.16 -14.89
C GLY A 94 -15.88 43.09 -13.78
N GLN A 95 -16.73 44.02 -13.32
CA GLN A 95 -16.38 44.93 -12.21
C GLN A 95 -16.39 44.24 -10.83
N LEU A 96 -17.16 43.16 -10.66
CA LEU A 96 -17.21 42.39 -9.40
C LEU A 96 -15.93 41.58 -9.17
N ILE A 97 -15.33 41.05 -10.23
CA ILE A 97 -14.09 40.25 -10.17
C ILE A 97 -12.87 41.13 -9.85
N VAL A 98 -12.82 42.34 -10.43
CA VAL A 98 -11.72 43.29 -10.18
C VAL A 98 -11.77 43.91 -8.78
N SER A 99 -12.95 43.96 -8.15
CA SER A 99 -13.12 44.47 -6.79
C SER A 99 -12.80 43.41 -5.72
N SER A 100 -13.03 42.12 -5.97
CA SER A 100 -12.62 41.04 -5.06
C SER A 100 -11.10 40.88 -4.94
N ASP A 101 -10.36 41.08 -6.04
CA ASP A 101 -8.88 40.99 -6.02
C ASP A 101 -8.25 42.11 -5.19
N LYS A 102 -8.82 43.31 -5.21
CA LYS A 102 -8.33 44.44 -4.40
C LYS A 102 -8.56 44.24 -2.91
N ILE A 103 -9.63 43.54 -2.52
CA ILE A 103 -9.93 43.20 -1.13
C ILE A 103 -9.00 42.08 -0.64
N TRP A 104 -8.69 41.09 -1.48
CA TRP A 104 -7.72 40.03 -1.19
C TRP A 104 -6.31 40.58 -0.93
N TYR A 105 -5.85 41.57 -1.71
CA TYR A 105 -4.56 42.22 -1.49
C TYR A 105 -4.50 43.08 -0.22
N LEU A 106 -5.61 43.66 0.22
CA LEU A 106 -5.66 44.49 1.43
C LEU A 106 -5.72 43.66 2.72
N VAL A 107 -6.28 42.44 2.70
CA VAL A 107 -6.36 41.55 3.87
C VAL A 107 -5.02 40.88 4.19
N LYS A 108 -4.12 40.73 3.20
CA LYS A 108 -2.82 40.06 3.38
C LYS A 108 -1.70 40.98 3.92
N ALA A 109 -1.98 42.28 4.11
CA ALA A 109 -1.00 43.25 4.58
C ALA A 109 -1.26 43.65 6.05
N ARG A 110 -0.86 42.80 6.99
CA ARG A 110 -0.44 43.22 8.34
C ARG A 110 0.94 42.62 8.63
N PRO A 111 1.88 43.40 9.20
CA PRO A 111 3.26 42.97 9.39
C PRO A 111 3.42 42.25 10.74
N ASP A 112 4.19 41.16 10.74
CA ASP A 112 4.81 40.62 11.95
C ASP A 112 6.32 40.41 11.72
N PRO A 113 7.15 40.44 12.78
CA PRO A 113 8.46 41.07 12.73
C PRO A 113 9.60 40.16 12.25
N SER A 114 10.63 40.84 11.75
CA SER A 114 11.87 40.36 11.17
C SER A 114 12.81 39.64 12.14
N PHE A 115 13.34 38.48 11.74
CA PHE A 115 14.75 38.11 11.95
C PHE A 115 15.28 37.26 10.78
N PRO A 116 16.57 37.38 10.40
CA PRO A 116 17.07 36.95 9.10
C PRO A 116 17.74 35.57 9.14
N CYS A 117 17.44 34.71 8.16
CA CYS A 117 18.35 33.64 7.76
C CYS A 117 18.30 33.42 6.26
N GLN A 118 19.47 33.11 5.72
CA GLN A 118 19.92 33.28 4.35
C GLN A 118 19.39 32.16 3.43
N GLU A 119 18.64 32.54 2.41
CA GLU A 119 17.99 31.60 1.50
C GLU A 119 18.83 31.39 0.23
N ASP A 120 19.67 30.36 0.27
CA ASP A 120 20.27 29.73 -0.92
C ASP A 120 20.03 28.22 -0.82
N ARG A 121 18.76 27.82 -0.97
CA ARG A 121 18.39 26.43 -1.25
C ARG A 121 17.64 26.40 -2.58
N ARG A 122 18.35 26.00 -3.64
CA ARG A 122 17.72 25.44 -4.84
C ARG A 122 16.81 24.30 -4.38
N GLN A 123 15.50 24.49 -4.48
CA GLN A 123 14.51 23.42 -4.38
C GLN A 123 14.72 22.46 -5.56
N SER A 124 15.58 21.47 -5.37
CA SER A 124 15.56 20.27 -6.20
C SER A 124 14.39 19.42 -5.72
N MET A 125 13.23 19.56 -6.37
CA MET A 125 12.13 18.62 -6.19
C MET A 125 12.63 17.24 -6.61
N SER A 126 12.88 16.38 -5.62
CA SER A 126 13.13 14.96 -5.83
C SER A 126 11.86 14.36 -6.41
N ARG A 127 11.90 13.99 -7.70
CA ARG A 127 10.95 13.04 -8.25
C ARG A 127 11.16 11.72 -7.51
N GLN A 128 10.31 11.47 -6.51
CA GLN A 128 10.09 10.10 -6.04
C GLN A 128 9.60 9.28 -7.25
N PRO A 129 9.94 7.99 -7.36
CA PRO A 129 9.42 7.17 -8.43
C PRO A 129 7.89 7.11 -8.28
N SER A 130 7.22 7.95 -9.07
CA SER A 130 5.79 7.81 -9.33
C SER A 130 5.62 6.46 -9.99
N PHE A 131 4.83 5.59 -9.38
CA PHE A 131 4.36 4.38 -10.03
C PHE A 131 3.40 4.81 -11.14
N THR A 132 3.94 5.17 -12.31
CA THR A 132 3.15 5.36 -13.52
C THR A 132 2.63 3.99 -13.92
N TYR A 133 1.31 3.87 -13.83
CA TYR A 133 0.51 2.79 -14.39
C TYR A 133 0.89 2.64 -15.87
N SER A 134 1.52 1.53 -16.25
CA SER A 134 1.59 1.15 -17.65
C SER A 134 0.20 0.73 -18.08
N GLU A 135 -0.43 1.62 -18.83
CA GLU A 135 -1.69 1.46 -19.55
C GLU A 135 -1.56 0.28 -20.52
N TRP A 136 -2.03 -0.90 -20.09
CA TRP A 136 -2.28 -2.02 -21.00
C TRP A 136 -3.67 -1.83 -21.61
N THR A 137 -3.75 -0.93 -22.58
CA THR A 137 -4.78 -0.97 -23.62
C THR A 137 -4.14 -1.53 -24.87
N GLU A 138 -4.30 -2.82 -25.10
CA GLU A 138 -4.22 -3.37 -26.46
C GLU A 138 -5.51 -4.12 -26.73
N ASP A 139 -6.22 -3.62 -27.74
CA ASP A 139 -7.42 -4.16 -28.33
C ASP A 139 -7.22 -5.61 -28.74
N LYS A 140 -8.07 -6.50 -28.22
CA LYS A 140 -8.29 -7.81 -28.82
C LYS A 140 -9.29 -7.64 -29.97
N ASN A 141 -8.77 -7.52 -31.19
CA ASN A 141 -9.45 -8.04 -32.35
C ASN A 141 -8.76 -9.35 -32.74
N GLU A 142 -9.52 -10.44 -32.64
CA GLU A 142 -9.14 -11.76 -33.12
C GLU A 142 -9.31 -11.85 -34.65
N ASP A 143 -8.58 -12.81 -35.22
CA ASP A 143 -8.70 -13.43 -36.56
C ASP A 143 -7.99 -12.75 -37.76
N ASP A 144 -6.80 -13.26 -38.10
CA ASP A 144 -6.64 -14.10 -39.31
C ASP A 144 -5.21 -14.71 -39.46
N PHE A 145 -5.19 -16.05 -39.44
CA PHE A 145 -4.43 -17.02 -40.26
C PHE A 145 -2.96 -16.82 -40.72
N LEU A 146 -2.14 -17.82 -40.32
CA LEU A 146 -1.01 -18.54 -40.98
C LEU A 146 0.03 -17.78 -41.83
N ASP A 147 1.31 -17.81 -41.40
CA ASP A 147 2.33 -18.67 -42.03
C ASP A 147 3.67 -18.70 -41.26
N LEU A 148 4.32 -19.86 -41.31
CA LEU A 148 5.60 -20.22 -40.69
C LEU A 148 6.80 -19.57 -41.44
N ASP A 149 7.85 -19.17 -40.72
CA ASP A 149 9.24 -19.35 -41.16
C ASP A 149 10.28 -19.15 -40.03
N PRO A 150 11.49 -19.75 -40.14
CA PRO A 150 12.26 -20.26 -39.00
C PRO A 150 13.32 -19.32 -38.39
N VAL A 151 13.73 -19.71 -37.17
CA VAL A 151 14.75 -19.14 -36.27
C VAL A 151 16.12 -18.93 -36.95
N PRO A 152 16.78 -17.77 -36.81
CA PRO A 152 18.18 -17.63 -37.17
C PRO A 152 19.10 -18.04 -35.99
N GLU A 153 19.86 -19.11 -36.19
CA GLU A 153 20.95 -19.55 -35.31
C GLU A 153 22.17 -18.62 -35.42
N THR A 154 22.81 -18.35 -34.27
CA THR A 154 24.04 -17.57 -34.12
C THR A 154 25.27 -18.31 -34.68
N PRO A 155 26.16 -17.66 -35.44
CA PRO A 155 27.38 -18.30 -35.93
C PRO A 155 28.47 -18.39 -34.85
N VAL A 156 28.93 -19.61 -34.60
CA VAL A 156 30.16 -19.95 -33.89
C VAL A 156 31.35 -19.69 -34.82
N PHE A 157 32.34 -18.90 -34.38
CA PHE A 157 33.59 -18.68 -35.10
C PHE A 157 34.67 -19.63 -34.59
N ASP A 158 35.07 -20.59 -35.43
CA ASP A 158 36.26 -21.42 -35.22
C ASP A 158 37.52 -20.70 -35.72
N CYS A 159 38.52 -20.64 -34.86
CA CYS A 159 39.87 -20.13 -35.16
C CYS A 159 40.66 -21.16 -35.96
N VAL A 160 41.11 -20.81 -37.17
CA VAL A 160 42.30 -21.42 -37.78
C VAL A 160 43.10 -20.32 -38.50
N MET A 161 44.34 -20.14 -38.05
CA MET A 161 45.35 -19.30 -38.69
C MET A 161 45.94 -20.02 -39.91
N ASP A 162 46.16 -19.28 -40.99
CA ASP A 162 47.17 -19.65 -41.98
C ASP A 162 47.98 -18.41 -42.39
N MET A 163 49.30 -18.59 -42.36
CA MET A 163 50.31 -17.55 -42.56
C MET A 163 50.94 -17.65 -43.95
N LYS A 164 51.47 -16.48 -44.39
CA LYS A 164 52.39 -16.18 -45.51
C LYS A 164 51.73 -15.79 -46.82
N ALA A 165 52.32 -14.93 -47.67
CA ALA A 165 53.29 -13.82 -47.61
C ALA A 165 53.56 -13.53 -49.10
N GLU A 166 53.46 -12.29 -49.58
CA GLU A 166 54.32 -11.78 -50.67
C GLU A 166 54.07 -10.30 -50.95
N THR A 167 55.19 -9.62 -51.22
CA THR A 167 55.45 -8.19 -51.44
C THR A 167 55.13 -7.73 -52.86
N ASP A 168 54.66 -6.48 -53.03
CA ASP A 168 55.34 -5.52 -53.93
C ASP A 168 54.97 -4.04 -53.59
N PRO A 169 55.90 -3.07 -53.69
CA PRO A 169 55.74 -1.68 -53.26
C PRO A 169 55.62 -0.71 -54.44
N ALA A 170 54.49 -0.02 -54.60
CA ALA A 170 54.44 1.15 -55.49
C ALA A 170 53.25 2.05 -55.16
N THR A 171 53.44 3.01 -54.25
CA THR A 171 53.08 4.44 -54.41
C THR A 171 53.20 5.16 -53.07
N LEU A 172 54.32 5.87 -52.88
CA LEU A 172 54.49 6.89 -51.86
C LEU A 172 54.16 8.26 -52.49
N THR A 173 53.14 8.95 -51.99
CA THR A 173 52.97 10.39 -52.17
C THR A 173 52.76 11.05 -50.79
N VAL A 174 53.57 12.09 -50.53
CA VAL A 174 53.62 12.91 -49.32
C VAL A 174 53.68 14.36 -49.82
N LYS A 175 52.72 15.25 -49.52
CA LYS A 175 52.67 16.26 -48.42
C LYS A 175 51.48 17.22 -48.76
N SER A 176 50.82 17.94 -47.84
CA SER A 176 51.41 19.02 -47.05
C SER A 176 50.61 19.36 -45.78
N VAL A 177 51.32 20.00 -44.86
CA VAL A 177 50.92 20.40 -43.51
C VAL A 177 50.17 21.74 -43.56
N GLY A 178 49.03 21.83 -42.87
CA GLY A 178 48.37 23.10 -42.50
C GLY A 178 48.27 23.21 -40.98
N LEU A 179 48.73 24.34 -40.44
CA LEU A 179 48.81 24.64 -39.00
C LEU A 179 47.43 24.99 -38.39
N GLN A 180 47.17 24.35 -37.24
CA GLN A 180 46.56 24.90 -36.02
C GLN A 180 45.07 25.31 -36.01
N GLU A 181 44.25 24.50 -35.33
CA GLU A 181 43.24 25.04 -34.42
C GLU A 181 43.07 24.13 -33.19
N ARG A 182 43.24 24.73 -32.01
CA ARG A 182 43.05 24.08 -30.71
C ARG A 182 41.60 23.60 -30.62
N ARG A 183 41.36 22.28 -30.62
CA ARG A 183 40.15 21.73 -30.01
C ARG A 183 40.47 21.35 -28.58
N GLY A 184 39.86 22.10 -27.66
CA GLY A 184 39.86 21.82 -26.24
C GLY A 184 39.45 20.38 -25.98
N SER A 185 40.15 19.78 -25.03
CA SER A 185 39.76 18.53 -24.42
C SER A 185 38.31 18.66 -23.92
N ASN A 186 37.39 17.87 -24.47
CA ASN A 186 36.06 17.66 -23.91
C ASN A 186 36.12 16.68 -22.71
N VAL A 187 37.23 16.68 -21.96
CA VAL A 187 37.23 16.09 -20.62
C VAL A 187 36.54 17.10 -19.71
N SER A 188 35.22 17.00 -19.64
CA SER A 188 34.53 17.39 -18.41
C SER A 188 35.19 16.58 -17.31
N LEU A 189 36.00 17.24 -16.48
CA LEU A 189 36.40 16.71 -15.18
C LEU A 189 35.14 16.68 -14.34
N THR A 190 34.32 15.65 -14.55
CA THR A 190 33.28 15.27 -13.61
C THR A 190 34.04 14.63 -12.45
N LEU A 191 34.27 15.43 -11.39
CA LEU A 191 34.71 14.91 -10.10
C LEU A 191 33.61 13.97 -9.61
N ASP A 192 33.84 12.67 -9.77
CA ASP A 192 33.01 11.62 -9.22
C ASP A 192 33.20 11.63 -7.71
N MET A 193 32.27 12.25 -6.99
CA MET A 193 32.24 12.30 -5.53
C MET A 193 31.44 11.13 -4.94
N CYS A 194 31.07 10.13 -5.75
CA CYS A 194 30.46 8.91 -5.28
C CYS A 194 31.52 7.82 -5.19
N THR A 195 31.82 7.41 -3.94
CA THR A 195 32.66 6.25 -3.53
C THR A 195 34.14 6.54 -3.26
N PRO A 196 34.54 6.86 -2.01
CA PRO A 196 35.85 6.45 -1.53
C PRO A 196 35.89 4.91 -1.53
N GLY A 197 36.93 4.35 -2.15
CA GLY A 197 37.02 2.96 -2.59
C GLY A 197 36.53 1.89 -1.60
N CYS A 198 35.66 1.03 -2.10
CA CYS A 198 35.47 -0.30 -1.54
C CYS A 198 36.60 -1.19 -2.06
N SER A 199 37.75 -1.08 -1.40
CA SER A 199 38.83 -2.06 -1.47
C SER A 199 39.24 -2.39 -0.04
N GLU A 200 38.91 -3.63 0.34
CA GLU A 200 39.50 -4.40 1.43
C GLU A 200 39.25 -3.89 2.88
N GLN A 201 38.44 -4.68 3.60
CA GLN A 201 38.54 -4.97 5.03
C GLN A 201 38.88 -3.79 5.97
N GLY A 202 37.86 -3.21 6.61
CA GLY A 202 38.04 -2.53 7.91
C GLY A 202 37.38 -1.16 8.10
N PHE A 203 36.78 -0.55 7.08
CA PHE A 203 35.98 0.66 7.28
C PHE A 203 34.51 0.30 7.47
N GLY A 204 33.97 0.59 8.65
CA GLY A 204 32.54 0.43 8.94
C GLY A 204 31.69 1.20 7.92
N TYR A 205 30.49 0.70 7.63
CA TYR A 205 29.53 1.36 6.75
C TYR A 205 29.32 2.82 7.21
N ILE A 206 29.74 3.78 6.38
CA ILE A 206 29.54 5.21 6.63
C ILE A 206 28.22 5.58 5.94
N MET A 207 27.23 5.95 6.76
CA MET A 207 25.95 6.43 6.25
C MET A 207 26.13 7.70 5.43
N SER A 208 25.41 7.80 4.32
CA SER A 208 25.34 9.04 3.56
C SER A 208 24.60 10.12 4.35
N PRO A 209 24.88 11.41 4.11
CA PRO A 209 24.16 12.51 4.79
C PRO A 209 22.63 12.45 4.62
N ARG A 210 22.16 11.85 3.53
CA ARG A 210 20.73 11.63 3.28
C ARG A 210 20.15 10.52 4.16
N GLU A 211 20.87 9.42 4.33
CA GLU A 211 20.48 8.33 5.22
C GLU A 211 20.51 8.78 6.67
N GLU A 212 21.52 9.56 7.07
CA GLU A 212 21.62 10.14 8.40
C GLU A 212 20.44 11.08 8.71
N SER A 213 20.12 12.02 7.81
CA SER A 213 18.96 12.90 7.97
C SER A 213 17.63 12.13 8.00
N ALA A 214 17.49 11.08 7.19
CA ALA A 214 16.30 10.22 7.21
C ALA A 214 16.16 9.47 8.54
N GLN A 215 17.28 8.93 9.07
CA GLN A 215 17.30 8.24 10.35
C GLN A 215 17.01 9.21 11.51
N GLU A 216 17.60 10.40 11.49
CA GLU A 216 17.34 11.46 12.47
C GLU A 216 15.86 11.85 12.47
N TYR A 217 15.26 12.06 11.29
CA TYR A 217 13.83 12.35 11.18
C TYR A 217 13.00 11.23 11.84
N LEU A 218 13.24 9.97 11.48
CA LEU A 218 12.50 8.85 12.06
C LEU A 218 12.70 8.71 13.57
N GLN A 219 13.86 9.13 14.09
CA GLN A 219 14.17 9.08 15.52
C GLN A 219 13.60 10.26 16.32
N THR A 220 13.27 11.38 15.69
CA THR A 220 12.91 12.63 16.39
C THR A 220 11.53 13.16 16.05
N ALA A 221 10.98 12.86 14.87
CA ALA A 221 9.67 13.34 14.45
C ALA A 221 8.56 12.85 15.39
N LEU A 222 7.71 13.80 15.78
CA LEU A 222 6.59 13.62 16.70
C LEU A 222 5.50 14.65 16.40
N CYS A 223 4.24 14.25 16.55
CA CYS A 223 3.09 15.13 16.45
C CYS A 223 2.03 14.60 17.44
N VAL A 224 2.14 15.05 18.69
CA VAL A 224 1.20 14.67 19.74
C VAL A 224 -0.11 15.41 19.52
N LEU A 225 -1.21 14.65 19.43
CA LEU A 225 -2.55 15.15 19.18
C LEU A 225 -3.43 14.93 20.41
N SER A 226 -4.01 16.02 20.89
CA SER A 226 -5.16 15.98 21.80
C SER A 226 -6.44 15.55 21.07
N GLU A 227 -7.54 15.42 21.81
CA GLU A 227 -8.86 15.05 21.27
C GLU A 227 -9.31 15.92 20.08
N GLU A 228 -9.34 17.23 20.28
CA GLU A 228 -9.80 18.17 19.27
C GLU A 228 -8.86 18.21 18.06
N GLU A 229 -7.54 18.22 18.31
CA GLU A 229 -6.52 18.22 17.27
C GLU A 229 -6.57 16.96 16.41
N LEU A 230 -6.80 15.79 17.03
CA LEU A 230 -6.96 14.52 16.30
C LEU A 230 -8.16 14.59 15.35
N HIS A 231 -9.31 15.11 15.82
CA HIS A 231 -10.49 15.18 14.98
C HIS A 231 -10.33 16.19 13.83
N GLN A 232 -9.78 17.37 14.11
CA GLN A 232 -9.51 18.37 13.08
C GLN A 232 -8.51 17.86 12.05
N LYS A 233 -7.42 17.23 12.50
CA LYS A 233 -6.38 16.70 11.62
C LYS A 233 -6.88 15.54 10.78
N ALA A 234 -7.74 14.67 11.33
CA ALA A 234 -8.38 13.60 10.55
C ALA A 234 -9.23 14.12 9.38
N LEU A 235 -9.81 15.32 9.49
CA LEU A 235 -10.61 15.95 8.44
C LEU A 235 -9.75 16.69 7.39
N ASP A 236 -8.50 17.02 7.70
CA ASP A 236 -7.59 17.72 6.80
C ASP A 236 -6.69 16.75 6.02
N SER A 237 -7.20 16.27 4.89
CA SER A 237 -6.45 15.37 4.00
C SER A 237 -5.15 15.99 3.46
N PHE A 238 -5.08 17.32 3.32
CA PHE A 238 -3.92 17.99 2.71
C PHE A 238 -2.74 18.05 3.69
N ILE A 239 -2.99 18.37 4.96
CA ILE A 239 -1.96 18.33 6.01
C ILE A 239 -1.45 16.91 6.19
N LEU A 240 -2.35 15.92 6.26
CA LEU A 240 -1.97 14.51 6.39
C LEU A 240 -1.14 14.01 5.22
N GLN A 241 -1.48 14.45 4.00
CA GLN A 241 -0.71 14.11 2.81
C GLN A 241 0.70 14.71 2.85
N THR A 242 0.80 15.98 3.22
CA THR A 242 2.09 16.67 3.32
C THR A 242 2.98 15.99 4.36
N GLU A 243 2.45 15.76 5.56
CA GLU A 243 3.16 15.06 6.64
C GLU A 243 3.60 13.66 6.21
N PHE A 244 2.71 12.86 5.60
CA PHE A 244 3.04 11.49 5.19
C PHE A 244 4.22 11.41 4.21
N PHE A 245 4.29 12.33 3.24
CA PHE A 245 5.35 12.34 2.24
C PHE A 245 6.70 12.85 2.77
N GLU A 246 6.72 13.50 3.93
CA GLU A 246 7.97 13.85 4.62
C GLU A 246 8.58 12.65 5.33
N ILE A 247 7.77 11.67 5.76
CA ILE A 247 8.25 10.49 6.48
C ILE A 247 9.13 9.64 5.54
N PRO A 248 10.41 9.38 5.89
CA PRO A 248 11.26 8.49 5.10
C PRO A 248 10.73 7.05 5.08
N MET A 249 10.84 6.34 3.95
CA MET A 249 10.36 4.96 3.84
C MET A 249 11.26 3.93 4.52
N ASN A 250 12.55 4.22 4.71
CA ASN A 250 13.53 3.32 5.33
C ASN A 250 13.62 1.92 4.68
N PHE A 251 13.43 1.84 3.36
CA PHE A 251 13.65 0.61 2.61
C PHE A 251 15.13 0.24 2.60
N VAL A 252 15.41 -1.05 2.65
CA VAL A 252 16.75 -1.63 2.57
C VAL A 252 17.21 -1.65 1.11
N ASP A 253 18.48 -1.31 0.84
CA ASP A 253 19.05 -1.54 -0.48
C ASP A 253 19.21 -3.06 -0.68
N PRO A 254 18.68 -3.66 -1.77
CA PRO A 254 18.90 -5.08 -2.06
C PRO A 254 20.36 -5.54 -2.03
N LYS A 255 21.33 -4.64 -2.23
CA LYS A 255 22.77 -4.93 -2.11
C LYS A 255 23.22 -5.26 -0.68
N GLU A 256 22.47 -4.87 0.35
CA GLU A 256 22.76 -5.24 1.74
C GLU A 256 22.52 -6.73 1.99
N TYR A 257 21.77 -7.39 1.12
CA TYR A 257 21.49 -8.82 1.18
C TYR A 257 22.31 -9.60 0.15
N ASP A 258 23.45 -10.14 0.57
CA ASP A 258 24.26 -11.08 -0.22
C ASP A 258 23.96 -12.54 0.17
N ILE A 259 22.72 -12.99 -0.09
CA ILE A 259 22.28 -14.36 0.16
C ILE A 259 21.87 -15.01 -1.17
N PRO A 260 22.59 -16.04 -1.66
CA PRO A 260 22.20 -16.77 -2.86
C PRO A 260 20.79 -17.36 -2.73
N GLY A 261 19.97 -17.21 -3.78
CA GLY A 261 18.61 -17.76 -3.81
C GLY A 261 17.54 -16.96 -3.04
N LEU A 262 17.91 -15.84 -2.39
CA LEU A 262 17.01 -15.01 -1.58
C LEU A 262 15.74 -14.56 -2.30
N VAL A 263 15.86 -14.29 -3.61
CA VAL A 263 14.73 -13.89 -4.47
C VAL A 263 13.56 -14.87 -4.40
N ARG A 264 13.83 -16.16 -4.11
CA ARG A 264 12.80 -17.18 -3.99
C ARG A 264 11.98 -17.02 -2.72
N LYS A 265 12.53 -16.47 -1.64
CA LYS A 265 11.85 -16.31 -0.34
C LYS A 265 11.12 -14.95 -0.21
N ASN A 266 11.20 -14.08 -1.21
CA ASN A 266 10.59 -12.75 -1.20
C ASN A 266 9.47 -12.63 -2.23
N ARG A 267 8.25 -12.32 -1.77
CA ARG A 267 7.11 -12.05 -2.67
C ARG A 267 7.36 -10.79 -3.52
N TYR A 268 8.02 -9.79 -2.94
CA TYR A 268 8.37 -8.54 -3.62
C TYR A 268 9.88 -8.26 -3.49
N LYS A 269 10.55 -8.05 -4.62
CA LYS A 269 12.02 -7.90 -4.68
C LYS A 269 12.57 -6.69 -3.92
N THR A 270 11.77 -5.63 -3.80
CA THR A 270 12.16 -4.35 -3.19
C THR A 270 11.69 -4.20 -1.74
N ILE A 271 10.94 -5.17 -1.21
CA ILE A 271 10.42 -5.13 0.16
C ILE A 271 11.17 -6.19 0.95
N LEU A 272 12.26 -5.75 1.56
CA LEU A 272 13.19 -6.60 2.29
C LEU A 272 13.14 -6.26 3.79
N PRO A 273 13.41 -7.23 4.69
CA PRO A 273 13.42 -6.97 6.11
C PRO A 273 14.65 -6.14 6.49
N ASN A 274 14.52 -5.13 7.35
CA ASN A 274 15.70 -4.39 7.84
C ASN A 274 16.63 -5.33 8.65
N PRO A 275 17.95 -5.33 8.40
CA PRO A 275 18.85 -6.32 9.01
C PRO A 275 18.88 -6.33 10.54
N HIS A 276 18.77 -5.17 11.18
CA HIS A 276 18.89 -5.03 12.64
C HIS A 276 17.71 -5.62 13.43
N SER A 277 16.54 -5.73 12.80
CA SER A 277 15.30 -6.18 13.43
C SER A 277 14.74 -7.45 12.77
N ARG A 278 15.45 -8.04 11.79
CA ARG A 278 14.95 -9.22 11.06
C ARG A 278 14.80 -10.42 11.99
N VAL A 279 13.79 -11.25 11.72
CA VAL A 279 13.64 -12.54 12.40
C VAL A 279 14.61 -13.54 11.76
N CYS A 280 15.41 -14.21 12.59
CA CYS A 280 16.37 -15.23 12.14
C CYS A 280 15.84 -16.61 12.54
N LEU A 281 15.62 -17.49 11.57
CA LEU A 281 15.21 -18.86 11.84
C LEU A 281 16.39 -19.69 12.34
N THR A 282 16.20 -20.45 13.41
CA THR A 282 17.13 -21.49 13.84
C THR A 282 17.07 -22.64 12.85
N SER A 283 18.21 -22.99 12.26
CA SER A 283 18.38 -24.10 11.33
C SER A 283 19.47 -25.03 11.83
N ASP A 284 19.31 -26.34 11.60
CA ASP A 284 20.37 -27.34 11.84
C ASP A 284 21.50 -27.22 10.81
N ASP A 285 21.19 -26.66 9.63
CA ASP A 285 22.15 -26.39 8.58
C ASP A 285 22.72 -24.97 8.75
N GLN A 286 23.84 -24.87 9.49
CA GLN A 286 24.52 -23.60 9.71
C GLN A 286 25.29 -23.11 8.47
N ASP A 287 25.48 -23.97 7.46
CA ASP A 287 26.24 -23.65 6.26
C ASP A 287 25.37 -23.01 5.16
N ASP A 288 24.03 -23.04 5.31
CA ASP A 288 23.09 -22.36 4.41
C ASP A 288 22.47 -21.10 5.04
N PRO A 289 22.95 -19.88 4.69
CA PRO A 289 22.35 -18.63 5.17
C PRO A 289 20.87 -18.48 4.78
N LEU A 290 20.44 -19.10 3.67
CA LEU A 290 19.05 -19.03 3.19
C LEU A 290 18.11 -19.78 4.14
N SER A 291 18.56 -20.84 4.80
CA SER A 291 17.78 -21.62 5.77
C SER A 291 17.37 -20.77 6.99
N SER A 292 18.22 -19.81 7.38
CA SER A 292 17.97 -18.87 8.49
C SER A 292 17.09 -17.68 8.10
N TYR A 293 16.80 -17.52 6.80
CA TYR A 293 16.09 -16.36 6.28
C TYR A 293 14.57 -16.55 6.23
N ILE A 294 13.87 -15.53 6.71
CA ILE A 294 12.45 -15.27 6.45
C ILE A 294 12.25 -13.77 6.28
N ASN A 295 11.32 -13.35 5.41
CA ASN A 295 11.00 -11.93 5.23
C ASN A 295 10.06 -11.43 6.34
N ALA A 296 10.63 -11.23 7.52
CA ALA A 296 9.93 -10.79 8.72
C ALA A 296 10.83 -9.91 9.61
N ASN A 297 10.21 -9.00 10.35
CA ASN A 297 10.89 -8.16 11.34
C ASN A 297 10.14 -8.19 12.67
N TYR A 298 10.89 -8.16 13.77
CA TYR A 298 10.36 -7.78 15.07
C TYR A 298 9.96 -6.30 15.05
N ILE A 299 8.81 -6.01 15.63
CA ILE A 299 8.25 -4.66 15.71
C ILE A 299 8.01 -4.34 17.19
N ARG A 300 8.43 -3.14 17.59
CA ARG A 300 8.22 -2.62 18.93
C ARG A 300 6.77 -2.19 19.13
N GLY A 301 6.26 -2.37 20.33
CA GLY A 301 4.92 -1.97 20.74
C GLY A 301 4.85 -0.56 21.32
N TYR A 302 3.79 -0.34 22.09
CA TYR A 302 3.57 0.89 22.83
C TYR A 302 4.73 1.16 23.81
N LYS A 303 5.18 2.41 23.89
CA LYS A 303 6.38 2.83 24.65
C LYS A 303 7.68 2.11 24.29
N GLY A 304 7.76 1.56 23.07
CA GLY A 304 8.97 0.90 22.58
C GLY A 304 9.21 -0.49 23.20
N GLU A 305 8.17 -1.13 23.75
CA GLU A 305 8.26 -2.50 24.22
C GLU A 305 8.79 -3.43 23.11
N GLU A 306 9.85 -4.16 23.38
CA GLU A 306 10.56 -4.96 22.38
C GLU A 306 9.75 -6.21 21.98
N LYS A 307 9.78 -6.55 20.69
CA LYS A 307 9.23 -7.80 20.14
C LYS A 307 7.75 -8.07 20.48
N VAL A 308 6.92 -7.04 20.56
CA VAL A 308 5.46 -7.20 20.76
C VAL A 308 4.80 -7.80 19.51
N TYR A 309 5.29 -7.45 18.32
CA TYR A 309 4.77 -7.99 17.07
C TYR A 309 5.90 -8.51 16.19
N ILE A 310 5.53 -9.37 15.24
CA ILE A 310 6.32 -9.69 14.05
C ILE A 310 5.51 -9.27 12.83
N ALA A 311 6.06 -8.37 12.02
CA ALA A 311 5.51 -8.03 10.71
C ALA A 311 6.19 -8.88 9.64
N THR A 312 5.40 -9.62 8.86
CA THR A 312 5.91 -10.53 7.81
C THR A 312 5.09 -10.42 6.53
N GLN A 313 5.68 -10.80 5.40
CA GLN A 313 4.93 -10.99 4.16
C GLN A 313 3.94 -12.16 4.28
N GLY A 314 2.90 -12.16 3.44
CA GLY A 314 2.02 -13.31 3.28
C GLY A 314 2.80 -14.48 2.71
N PRO A 315 2.76 -15.67 3.34
CA PRO A 315 3.50 -16.82 2.87
C PRO A 315 3.28 -17.09 1.37
N ILE A 316 4.38 -17.38 0.68
CA ILE A 316 4.40 -17.98 -0.64
C ILE A 316 4.65 -19.48 -0.49
N VAL A 317 4.31 -20.27 -1.52
CA VAL A 317 4.39 -21.75 -1.55
C VAL A 317 5.67 -22.30 -0.90
N ASN A 318 6.83 -21.75 -1.24
CA ASN A 318 8.12 -22.23 -0.76
C ASN A 318 8.56 -21.67 0.62
N THR A 319 7.76 -20.82 1.24
CA THR A 319 8.03 -20.23 2.57
C THR A 319 7.01 -20.66 3.63
N VAL A 320 6.05 -21.53 3.30
CA VAL A 320 5.06 -22.04 4.26
C VAL A 320 5.74 -22.77 5.42
N SER A 321 6.73 -23.61 5.13
CA SER A 321 7.50 -24.31 6.16
C SER A 321 8.28 -23.33 7.05
N ASP A 322 8.97 -22.35 6.44
CA ASP A 322 9.70 -21.29 7.15
C ASP A 322 8.77 -20.48 8.07
N PHE A 323 7.55 -20.18 7.62
CA PHE A 323 6.54 -19.45 8.38
C PHE A 323 6.11 -20.24 9.62
N TRP A 324 5.79 -21.52 9.50
CA TRP A 324 5.43 -22.35 10.66
C TRP A 324 6.61 -22.57 11.60
N ARG A 325 7.85 -22.65 11.06
CA ARG A 325 9.06 -22.66 11.88
C ARG A 325 9.19 -21.37 12.71
N MET A 326 8.93 -20.20 12.11
CA MET A 326 8.89 -18.92 12.82
C MET A 326 7.84 -18.92 13.94
N VAL A 327 6.60 -19.32 13.63
CA VAL A 327 5.49 -19.40 14.60
C VAL A 327 5.89 -20.27 15.79
N TRP A 328 6.51 -21.42 15.54
CA TRP A 328 6.98 -22.31 16.58
C TRP A 328 8.18 -21.75 17.35
N GLN A 329 9.19 -21.21 16.68
CA GLN A 329 10.38 -20.67 17.34
C GLN A 329 10.02 -19.53 18.30
N GLU A 330 9.19 -18.60 17.84
CA GLU A 330 8.82 -17.39 18.57
C GLU A 330 7.68 -17.61 19.56
N ARG A 331 7.17 -18.85 19.68
CA ARG A 331 6.05 -19.23 20.55
C ARG A 331 4.81 -18.34 20.35
N SER A 332 4.62 -17.84 19.13
CA SER A 332 3.58 -16.85 18.83
C SER A 332 2.17 -17.40 19.11
N PRO A 333 1.39 -16.77 20.01
CA PRO A 333 0.07 -17.28 20.40
C PRO A 333 -1.04 -16.82 19.44
N ILE A 334 -0.76 -15.80 18.62
CA ILE A 334 -1.74 -15.16 17.75
C ILE A 334 -1.11 -14.84 16.39
N ILE A 335 -1.86 -15.13 15.33
CA ILE A 335 -1.61 -14.64 13.97
C ILE A 335 -2.79 -13.78 13.54
N VAL A 336 -2.49 -12.60 12.98
CA VAL A 336 -3.45 -11.68 12.38
C VAL A 336 -3.15 -11.55 10.89
N MET A 337 -4.03 -12.11 10.06
CA MET A 337 -3.99 -12.08 8.60
C MET A 337 -4.98 -11.04 8.08
N ILE A 338 -4.48 -10.01 7.39
CA ILE A 338 -5.28 -8.86 6.91
C ILE A 338 -5.24 -8.79 5.38
N THR A 339 -5.53 -9.92 4.74
CA THR A 339 -5.58 -10.04 3.28
C THR A 339 -6.46 -11.20 2.88
N ASN A 340 -7.09 -11.10 1.71
CA ASN A 340 -7.63 -12.28 1.04
C ASN A 340 -6.51 -13.05 0.35
N ILE A 341 -6.73 -14.33 0.07
CA ILE A 341 -5.78 -15.23 -0.62
C ILE A 341 -5.53 -14.71 -2.04
N GLU A 342 -6.63 -14.44 -2.74
CA GLU A 342 -6.65 -13.82 -4.06
C GLU A 342 -7.51 -12.55 -4.01
N GLU A 343 -7.05 -11.53 -4.71
CA GLU A 343 -7.80 -10.31 -4.98
C GLU A 343 -7.86 -10.13 -6.50
N MET A 344 -7.07 -9.22 -7.08
CA MET A 344 -6.80 -9.25 -8.53
C MET A 344 -5.71 -10.26 -8.91
N ASN A 345 -4.79 -10.54 -7.99
CA ASN A 345 -3.66 -11.45 -8.13
C ASN A 345 -3.49 -12.23 -6.82
N GLU A 346 -2.68 -13.29 -6.82
CA GLU A 346 -2.32 -14.00 -5.59
C GLU A 346 -1.62 -13.06 -4.58
N LYS A 347 -2.22 -12.90 -3.41
CA LYS A 347 -1.71 -12.07 -2.30
C LYS A 347 -1.11 -12.91 -1.19
N CYS A 348 -1.60 -14.12 -1.00
CA CYS A 348 -1.14 -15.04 0.03
C CYS A 348 -1.44 -16.47 -0.40
N THR A 349 -0.51 -17.41 -0.17
CA THR A 349 -0.80 -18.83 -0.28
C THR A 349 -1.59 -19.28 0.95
N GLU A 350 -2.56 -20.18 0.80
CA GLU A 350 -3.23 -20.81 1.94
C GLU A 350 -2.22 -21.71 2.67
N TYR A 351 -1.79 -21.28 3.86
CA TYR A 351 -0.72 -21.93 4.62
C TYR A 351 -1.21 -22.75 5.81
N TRP A 352 -2.52 -22.72 6.11
CA TRP A 352 -3.15 -23.52 7.16
C TRP A 352 -3.85 -24.73 6.53
N PRO A 353 -3.96 -25.87 7.24
CA PRO A 353 -4.70 -27.02 6.74
C PRO A 353 -6.21 -26.85 6.92
N GLU A 354 -7.00 -27.65 6.20
CA GLU A 354 -8.43 -27.82 6.51
C GLU A 354 -8.63 -28.52 7.86
N GLU A 355 -7.90 -29.62 8.09
CA GLU A 355 -7.91 -30.38 9.33
C GLU A 355 -6.52 -30.43 9.98
N GLN A 356 -5.56 -31.09 9.32
CA GLN A 356 -4.24 -31.32 9.87
C GLN A 356 -3.14 -31.37 8.80
N VAL A 357 -1.96 -30.83 9.11
CA VAL A 357 -0.73 -30.96 8.30
C VAL A 357 0.49 -30.95 9.20
N THR A 358 1.60 -31.52 8.74
CA THR A 358 2.89 -31.48 9.46
C THR A 358 3.95 -30.81 8.61
N TYR A 359 4.62 -29.79 9.16
CA TYR A 359 5.80 -29.16 8.59
C TYR A 359 6.97 -29.29 9.57
N GLU A 360 8.06 -29.94 9.17
CA GLU A 360 9.30 -30.04 9.98
C GLU A 360 9.07 -30.56 11.42
N GLY A 361 8.20 -31.56 11.54
CA GLY A 361 7.81 -32.17 12.82
C GLY A 361 6.85 -31.33 13.66
N ILE A 362 6.42 -30.16 13.18
CA ILE A 362 5.36 -29.35 13.77
C ILE A 362 4.03 -29.79 13.17
N GLU A 363 3.24 -30.52 13.96
CA GLU A 363 1.88 -30.93 13.66
C GLU A 363 0.92 -29.75 13.93
N ILE A 364 0.24 -29.27 12.89
CA ILE A 364 -0.70 -28.15 12.93
C ILE A 364 -2.10 -28.71 12.72
N THR A 365 -2.97 -28.52 13.72
CA THR A 365 -4.34 -29.05 13.69
C THR A 365 -5.33 -27.92 13.91
N VAL A 366 -6.29 -27.76 13.00
CA VAL A 366 -7.40 -26.81 13.14
C VAL A 366 -8.52 -27.46 13.94
N ASN A 367 -8.67 -27.07 15.20
CA ASN A 367 -9.68 -27.69 16.08
C ASN A 367 -11.08 -27.11 15.87
N ARG A 368 -11.16 -25.80 15.58
CA ARG A 368 -12.42 -25.08 15.45
C ARG A 368 -12.25 -23.85 14.57
N VAL A 369 -13.26 -23.58 13.75
CA VAL A 369 -13.41 -22.33 12.98
C VAL A 369 -14.64 -21.59 13.48
N ILE A 370 -14.50 -20.30 13.77
CA ILE A 370 -15.56 -19.40 14.21
C ILE A 370 -15.69 -18.31 13.13
N GLN A 371 -16.87 -18.21 12.53
CA GLN A 371 -17.19 -17.17 11.54
C GLN A 371 -17.78 -15.97 12.28
N ALA A 372 -17.10 -14.83 12.21
CA ALA A 372 -17.65 -13.52 12.57
C ALA A 372 -18.01 -12.74 11.29
N ASP A 373 -18.53 -11.53 11.45
CA ASP A 373 -18.97 -10.70 10.31
C ASP A 373 -17.78 -10.29 9.42
N ASP A 374 -16.69 -9.80 10.04
CA ASP A 374 -15.54 -9.24 9.30
C ASP A 374 -14.27 -10.10 9.33
N TYR A 375 -14.27 -11.17 10.13
CA TYR A 375 -13.13 -12.07 10.25
C TYR A 375 -13.54 -13.53 10.50
N ARG A 376 -12.62 -14.44 10.20
CA ARG A 376 -12.67 -15.85 10.57
C ARG A 376 -11.62 -16.14 11.63
N LEU A 377 -12.01 -16.73 12.75
CA LEU A 377 -11.10 -17.13 13.81
C LEU A 377 -10.92 -18.66 13.78
N ARG A 378 -9.69 -19.13 13.58
CA ARG A 378 -9.33 -20.54 13.76
C ARG A 378 -8.62 -20.74 15.09
N ILE A 379 -9.02 -21.78 15.81
CA ILE A 379 -8.36 -22.25 17.02
C ILE A 379 -7.47 -23.43 16.62
N ILE A 380 -6.16 -23.20 16.60
CA ILE A 380 -5.15 -24.13 16.09
C ILE A 380 -4.38 -24.72 17.26
N THR A 381 -4.09 -26.02 17.20
CA THR A 381 -3.14 -26.70 18.09
C THR A 381 -1.85 -26.96 17.30
N LEU A 382 -0.73 -26.53 17.86
CA LEU A 382 0.61 -26.84 17.38
C LEU A 382 1.23 -27.90 18.29
N LYS A 383 1.82 -28.95 17.71
CA LYS A 383 2.50 -30.00 18.47
C LYS A 383 3.84 -30.36 17.84
N LYS A 384 4.90 -30.42 18.65
CA LYS A 384 6.23 -30.90 18.23
C LYS A 384 6.84 -31.70 19.38
N GLY A 385 7.04 -33.00 19.18
CA GLY A 385 7.44 -33.91 20.25
C GLY A 385 6.34 -33.98 21.33
N GLU A 386 6.70 -33.68 22.58
CA GLU A 386 5.78 -33.66 23.72
C GLU A 386 5.15 -32.28 23.97
N GLU A 387 5.69 -31.22 23.34
CA GLU A 387 5.20 -29.86 23.56
C GLU A 387 3.96 -29.59 22.70
N ILE A 388 2.91 -29.05 23.33
CA ILE A 388 1.65 -28.67 22.70
C ILE A 388 1.37 -27.21 23.01
N ARG A 389 0.97 -26.43 22.01
CA ARG A 389 0.65 -25.00 22.15
C ARG A 389 -0.64 -24.65 21.44
N SER A 390 -1.41 -23.74 22.02
CA SER A 390 -2.60 -23.18 21.38
C SER A 390 -2.26 -21.92 20.60
N LEU A 391 -2.84 -21.79 19.41
CA LEU A 391 -2.67 -20.64 18.52
C LEU A 391 -4.04 -20.14 18.05
N LYS A 392 -4.25 -18.82 18.07
CA LYS A 392 -5.42 -18.17 17.47
C LYS A 392 -5.04 -17.53 16.14
N HIS A 393 -5.71 -17.92 15.07
CA HIS A 393 -5.52 -17.36 13.73
C HIS A 393 -6.73 -16.51 13.35
N TYR A 394 -6.55 -15.20 13.32
CA TYR A 394 -7.55 -14.24 12.86
C TYR A 394 -7.33 -13.95 11.38
N TRP A 395 -8.31 -14.25 10.55
CA TRP A 395 -8.33 -13.92 9.13
C TRP A 395 -9.37 -12.85 8.85
N TYR A 396 -8.92 -11.61 8.72
CA TYR A 396 -9.75 -10.46 8.40
C TYR A 396 -9.96 -10.35 6.88
N THR A 397 -11.21 -10.49 6.44
CA THR A 397 -11.58 -10.60 5.02
C THR A 397 -12.17 -9.30 4.45
N SER A 398 -12.59 -8.38 5.32
CA SER A 398 -13.31 -7.15 4.95
C SER A 398 -12.39 -5.97 4.56
N TRP A 399 -11.09 -6.20 4.32
CA TRP A 399 -10.19 -5.15 3.81
C TRP A 399 -10.17 -5.16 2.27
N PRO A 400 -10.77 -4.18 1.56
CA PRO A 400 -10.80 -4.15 0.11
C PRO A 400 -9.42 -3.93 -0.52
N ASP A 401 -9.17 -4.52 -1.69
CA ASP A 401 -7.91 -4.28 -2.43
C ASP A 401 -7.80 -2.80 -2.84
N GLN A 402 -6.57 -2.26 -2.72
CA GLN A 402 -6.19 -0.89 -3.09
C GLN A 402 -6.95 0.27 -2.42
N LYS A 403 -7.73 -0.01 -1.36
CA LYS A 403 -8.46 1.01 -0.59
C LYS A 403 -8.27 0.82 0.91
N THR A 404 -8.72 1.81 1.65
CA THR A 404 -8.96 1.70 3.09
C THR A 404 -10.31 1.01 3.30
N PRO A 405 -10.52 0.26 4.39
CA PRO A 405 -11.83 -0.29 4.73
C PRO A 405 -12.87 0.84 4.72
N ASP A 406 -13.99 0.62 4.03
CA ASP A 406 -15.12 1.56 4.05
C ASP A 406 -15.66 1.73 5.48
N GLN A 407 -15.34 0.79 6.38
CA GLN A 407 -15.73 0.77 7.77
C GLN A 407 -14.52 0.67 8.72
N ALA A 408 -14.09 1.81 9.26
CA ALA A 408 -13.18 1.89 10.39
C ALA A 408 -13.60 1.07 11.65
N PRO A 409 -14.91 0.89 11.96
CA PRO A 409 -15.33 0.07 13.11
C PRO A 409 -14.84 -1.38 13.07
N ALA A 410 -14.81 -2.01 11.91
CA ALA A 410 -14.45 -3.43 11.78
C ALA A 410 -12.97 -3.70 12.13
N LEU A 411 -12.06 -2.81 11.70
CA LEU A 411 -10.65 -2.88 12.10
C LEU A 411 -10.52 -2.66 13.61
N LEU A 412 -11.24 -1.68 14.16
CA LEU A 412 -11.17 -1.37 15.58
C LEU A 412 -11.65 -2.53 16.46
N GLN A 413 -12.74 -3.18 16.07
CA GLN A 413 -13.24 -4.39 16.73
C GLN A 413 -12.19 -5.50 16.69
N LEU A 414 -11.53 -5.74 15.54
CA LEU A 414 -10.44 -6.71 15.45
C LEU A 414 -9.30 -6.37 16.40
N VAL A 415 -8.89 -5.10 16.49
CA VAL A 415 -7.83 -4.66 17.42
C VAL A 415 -8.22 -4.97 18.88
N GLN A 416 -9.46 -4.68 19.28
CA GLN A 416 -9.96 -4.98 20.61
C GLN A 416 -9.98 -6.49 20.91
N GLU A 417 -10.50 -7.29 19.98
CA GLU A 417 -10.55 -8.75 20.10
C GLU A 417 -9.15 -9.37 20.23
N VAL A 418 -8.17 -8.86 19.46
CA VAL A 418 -6.78 -9.30 19.55
C VAL A 418 -6.17 -8.87 20.89
N GLU A 419 -6.38 -7.63 21.34
CA GLU A 419 -5.90 -7.16 22.66
C GLU A 419 -6.42 -8.03 23.80
N GLU A 420 -7.71 -8.38 23.80
CA GLU A 420 -8.26 -9.30 24.80
C GLU A 420 -7.70 -10.72 24.67
N ALA A 421 -7.48 -11.19 23.44
CA ALA A 421 -6.90 -12.51 23.20
C ALA A 421 -5.46 -12.60 23.71
N VAL A 422 -4.68 -11.53 23.60
CA VAL A 422 -3.32 -11.41 24.15
C VAL A 422 -3.36 -11.52 25.67
N GLN A 423 -4.24 -10.76 26.33
CA GLN A 423 -4.37 -10.80 27.80
C GLN A 423 -4.74 -12.19 28.32
N ARG A 424 -5.47 -12.99 27.53
CA ARG A 424 -5.87 -14.36 27.86
C ARG A 424 -4.87 -15.43 27.41
N ALA A 425 -3.81 -15.07 26.69
CA ALA A 425 -2.83 -16.04 26.20
C ALA A 425 -1.96 -16.57 27.34
N GLU A 426 -1.52 -17.82 27.23
CA GLU A 426 -0.58 -18.42 28.20
C GLU A 426 0.81 -17.76 28.09
N GLU A 427 1.22 -17.45 26.86
CA GLU A 427 2.50 -16.82 26.53
C GLU A 427 2.35 -15.29 26.43
N GLN A 428 2.49 -14.60 27.57
CA GLN A 428 2.25 -13.14 27.65
C GLN A 428 3.32 -12.27 26.97
N ASN A 429 4.52 -12.82 26.72
CA ASN A 429 5.66 -12.08 26.17
C ASN A 429 6.04 -12.52 24.75
N ALA A 430 5.22 -13.36 24.11
CA ALA A 430 5.50 -13.85 22.76
C ALA A 430 4.91 -12.90 21.70
N PRO A 431 5.61 -12.67 20.58
CA PRO A 431 5.17 -11.73 19.55
C PRO A 431 3.89 -12.19 18.85
N ILE A 432 3.01 -11.22 18.58
CA ILE A 432 1.86 -11.40 17.69
C ILE A 432 2.34 -11.30 16.25
N ILE A 433 2.10 -12.33 15.43
CA ILE A 433 2.45 -12.28 14.02
C ILE A 433 1.34 -11.54 13.28
N VAL A 434 1.68 -10.49 12.53
CA VAL A 434 0.74 -9.73 11.69
C VAL A 434 1.24 -9.74 10.26
N HIS A 435 0.39 -10.13 9.32
CA HIS A 435 0.76 -10.16 7.91
C HIS A 435 -0.37 -9.73 6.98
N CYS A 436 0.02 -9.26 5.80
CA CYS A 436 -0.86 -9.05 4.65
C CYS A 436 -0.20 -9.70 3.42
N SER A 437 -0.16 -9.05 2.26
CA SER A 437 0.64 -9.52 1.12
C SER A 437 2.13 -9.17 1.30
N ALA A 438 2.48 -7.87 1.32
CA ALA A 438 3.85 -7.41 1.47
C ALA A 438 4.34 -7.31 2.93
N GLY A 439 3.42 -7.34 3.89
CA GLY A 439 3.74 -7.21 5.31
C GLY A 439 4.12 -5.79 5.74
N ILE A 440 3.64 -4.75 5.05
CA ILE A 440 3.97 -3.34 5.37
C ILE A 440 2.77 -2.38 5.40
N GLY A 441 1.86 -2.44 4.41
CA GLY A 441 0.73 -1.50 4.31
C GLY A 441 -0.36 -1.76 5.35
N ARG A 442 -1.24 -2.73 5.09
CA ARG A 442 -2.33 -3.13 6.02
C ARG A 442 -1.81 -3.60 7.38
N THR A 443 -0.69 -4.34 7.37
CA THR A 443 0.05 -4.72 8.58
C THR A 443 0.46 -3.51 9.41
N GLY A 444 1.03 -2.48 8.78
CA GLY A 444 1.39 -1.23 9.44
C GLY A 444 0.18 -0.49 10.01
N CYS A 445 -0.93 -0.46 9.27
CA CYS A 445 -2.17 0.17 9.76
C CYS A 445 -2.68 -0.51 11.02
N PHE A 446 -2.75 -1.84 11.04
CA PHE A 446 -3.23 -2.58 12.21
C PHE A 446 -2.34 -2.38 13.44
N ILE A 447 -1.01 -2.50 13.27
CA ILE A 447 -0.07 -2.33 14.38
C ILE A 447 -0.10 -0.88 14.89
N ALA A 448 -0.11 0.12 13.99
CA ALA A 448 -0.21 1.52 14.37
C ALA A 448 -1.50 1.80 15.15
N THR A 449 -2.65 1.33 14.66
CA THR A 449 -3.93 1.47 15.37
C THR A 449 -3.88 0.83 16.74
N SER A 450 -3.33 -0.38 16.90
CA SER A 450 -3.20 -1.03 18.21
C SER A 450 -2.31 -0.25 19.17
N ILE A 451 -1.16 0.26 18.71
CA ILE A 451 -0.26 1.09 19.52
C ILE A 451 -0.96 2.39 19.94
N CYS A 452 -1.61 3.08 19.00
CA CYS A 452 -2.32 4.34 19.27
C CYS A 452 -3.53 4.13 20.19
N CYS A 453 -4.25 3.01 20.09
CA CYS A 453 -5.33 2.66 21.03
C CYS A 453 -4.80 2.52 22.46
N LYS A 454 -3.66 1.84 22.64
CA LYS A 454 -2.97 1.74 23.94
C LYS A 454 -2.47 3.11 24.42
N GLN A 455 -1.93 3.94 23.54
CA GLN A 455 -1.48 5.29 23.90
C GLN A 455 -2.65 6.15 24.38
N TRP A 456 -3.76 6.17 23.65
CA TRP A 456 -4.96 6.90 24.02
C TRP A 456 -5.51 6.45 25.38
N LYS A 457 -5.68 5.13 25.58
CA LYS A 457 -6.15 4.53 26.84
C LYS A 457 -5.32 4.97 28.05
N ASN A 458 -3.99 5.05 27.90
CA ASN A 458 -3.08 5.32 29.02
C ASN A 458 -2.80 6.82 29.21
N GLU A 459 -2.67 7.58 28.13
CA GLU A 459 -2.17 8.97 28.15
C GLU A 459 -3.25 10.00 27.83
N GLY A 460 -4.31 9.63 27.09
CA GLY A 460 -5.34 10.55 26.60
C GLY A 460 -4.88 11.43 25.43
N VAL A 461 -3.78 11.05 24.78
CA VAL A 461 -3.24 11.67 23.56
C VAL A 461 -2.78 10.58 22.61
N VAL A 462 -2.60 10.90 21.34
CA VAL A 462 -2.02 9.99 20.34
C VAL A 462 -0.96 10.69 19.52
N ASP A 463 0.10 9.96 19.15
CA ASP A 463 1.12 10.44 18.24
C ASP A 463 1.30 9.45 17.08
N ILE A 464 0.48 9.67 16.04
CA ILE A 464 0.43 8.78 14.87
C ILE A 464 1.69 8.95 14.01
N LEU A 465 2.26 10.17 13.96
CA LEU A 465 3.51 10.45 13.27
C LEU A 465 4.67 9.68 13.91
N ARG A 466 4.82 9.80 15.24
CA ARG A 466 5.85 9.10 16.01
C ARG A 466 5.71 7.60 15.88
N THR A 467 4.49 7.09 15.99
CA THR A 467 4.19 5.66 15.84
C THR A 467 4.61 5.17 14.46
N THR A 468 4.24 5.91 13.39
CA THR A 468 4.63 5.55 12.01
C THR A 468 6.14 5.57 11.82
N CYS A 469 6.84 6.56 12.38
CA CYS A 469 8.29 6.63 12.34
C CYS A 469 8.96 5.45 13.06
N GLN A 470 8.47 5.07 14.25
CA GLN A 470 8.92 3.87 14.97
C GLN A 470 8.75 2.61 14.13
N LEU A 471 7.56 2.43 13.52
CA LEU A 471 7.29 1.26 12.69
C LEU A 471 8.23 1.20 11.48
N ARG A 472 8.55 2.35 10.87
CA ARG A 472 9.50 2.40 9.74
C ARG A 472 10.95 2.17 10.15
N LEU A 473 11.34 2.52 11.37
CA LEU A 473 12.64 2.11 11.93
C LEU A 473 12.72 0.59 12.10
N ASP A 474 11.60 -0.05 12.45
CA ASP A 474 11.55 -1.50 12.69
C ASP A 474 11.42 -2.29 11.39
N ARG A 475 10.62 -1.81 10.43
CA ARG A 475 10.46 -2.40 9.10
C ARG A 475 10.15 -1.31 8.06
N GLY A 476 10.96 -1.25 7.01
CA GLY A 476 10.86 -0.27 5.95
C GLY A 476 9.50 -0.31 5.25
N GLY A 477 8.91 0.87 5.05
CA GLY A 477 7.68 1.07 4.31
C GLY A 477 6.38 0.75 5.05
N MET A 478 6.44 0.54 6.37
CA MET A 478 5.24 0.41 7.21
C MET A 478 4.31 1.62 7.01
N ILE A 479 3.02 1.33 6.77
CA ILE A 479 2.02 2.26 6.23
C ILE A 479 2.49 2.81 4.87
N GLN A 480 1.97 2.20 3.81
CA GLN A 480 2.54 2.32 2.46
C GLN A 480 1.97 3.49 1.67
N THR A 481 0.72 3.88 1.91
CA THR A 481 0.05 4.95 1.15
C THR A 481 -0.50 6.05 2.06
N CYS A 482 -0.72 7.23 1.48
CA CYS A 482 -1.29 8.36 2.20
C CYS A 482 -2.72 8.04 2.71
N GLU A 483 -3.50 7.34 1.91
CA GLU A 483 -4.87 6.94 2.25
C GLU A 483 -4.87 6.03 3.49
N GLN A 484 -3.90 5.12 3.58
CA GLN A 484 -3.70 4.28 4.77
C GLN A 484 -3.35 5.11 6.01
N TYR A 485 -2.50 6.12 5.87
CA TYR A 485 -2.13 7.02 6.96
C TYR A 485 -3.33 7.87 7.43
N GLN A 486 -4.12 8.40 6.48
CA GLN A 486 -5.37 9.09 6.76
C GLN A 486 -6.38 8.16 7.44
N PHE A 487 -6.46 6.91 7.01
CA PHE A 487 -7.35 5.93 7.61
C PHE A 487 -7.01 5.62 9.07
N VAL A 488 -5.73 5.54 9.43
CA VAL A 488 -5.33 5.41 10.84
C VAL A 488 -5.85 6.61 11.67
N HIS A 489 -5.75 7.83 11.14
CA HIS A 489 -6.33 9.02 11.81
C HIS A 489 -7.84 8.93 11.96
N HIS A 490 -8.57 8.52 10.92
CA HIS A 490 -10.02 8.32 10.99
C HIS A 490 -10.42 7.26 12.02
N VAL A 491 -9.72 6.11 12.04
CA VAL A 491 -9.96 5.04 13.01
C VAL A 491 -9.70 5.54 14.43
N MET A 492 -8.61 6.26 14.66
CA MET A 492 -8.31 6.81 15.98
C MET A 492 -9.32 7.88 16.41
N SER A 493 -9.76 8.75 15.49
CA SER A 493 -10.82 9.74 15.77
C SER A 493 -12.17 9.07 16.09
N LEU A 494 -12.46 7.90 15.51
CA LEU A 494 -13.66 7.13 15.85
C LEU A 494 -13.51 6.38 17.18
N TYR A 495 -12.32 5.83 17.45
CA TYR A 495 -12.03 5.15 18.70
C TYR A 495 -12.20 6.09 19.89
N GLU A 496 -11.67 7.30 19.77
CA GLU A 496 -11.83 8.35 20.77
C GLU A 496 -13.31 8.60 21.07
N LYS A 497 -14.15 8.87 20.05
CA LYS A 497 -15.58 9.12 20.22
C LYS A 497 -16.35 7.98 20.92
N GLN A 498 -15.90 6.74 20.75
CA GLN A 498 -16.51 5.57 21.39
C GLN A 498 -16.02 5.35 22.82
N PHE A 499 -14.80 5.76 23.12
CA PHE A 499 -14.16 5.61 24.43
C PHE A 499 -13.63 6.97 24.92
N PRO A 500 -14.51 7.97 25.11
CA PRO A 500 -14.11 9.22 25.70
C PRO A 500 -13.60 8.92 27.11
N ARG A 501 -12.48 9.55 27.48
CA ARG A 501 -11.97 9.43 28.85
C ARG A 501 -13.06 10.02 29.74
N THR A 502 -13.69 9.21 30.59
CA THR A 502 -14.48 9.75 31.71
C THR A 502 -13.53 10.69 32.43
N ALA A 503 -13.84 11.99 32.43
CA ALA A 503 -13.08 12.99 33.15
C ALA A 503 -12.85 12.43 34.55
N ALA A 504 -11.59 12.19 34.90
CA ALA A 504 -11.25 11.86 36.26
C ALA A 504 -11.77 13.01 37.10
N GLU A 505 -12.79 12.75 37.92
CA GLU A 505 -13.23 13.68 38.96
C GLU A 505 -11.98 13.99 39.81
N GLU A 506 -11.56 15.26 39.75
CA GLU A 506 -10.44 15.82 40.52
C GLU A 506 -10.63 15.67 42.04
#